data_AF-A0A3N7F584-F1
#
_entry.id   AF-A0A3N7F584-F1
#
_cell.length_a   1.000
_cell.length_b   1.000
_cell.length_c   1.000
_cell.angle_alpha   90.00
_cell.angle_beta   90.00
_cell.angle_gamma   90.00
#
_symmetry.space_group_name_H-M   'P 1'
#
loop_
_entity.id
_entity.type
_entity.pdbx_description
1 polymer ?
#
loop_
_entity_poly.entity_id
_entity_poly.type
_entity_poly.pdbx_seq_one_letter_code
_entity_poly.pdbx_strand_id
1 'polypeptide(L)'
;MAFGRLGIHASLFHSNFFLFILAAEFSHARAIHGASAARIPEHTCHKLLSMNRCDLQKCNQECSQEPLGVGECRNANCSCTYYCKQPPM
;
A
#
# COMPACT_ATOMS: atom_id res chain seq x y z
N MET A 1 8.73 56.14 -30.31
CA MET A 1 9.61 55.06 -30.82
C MET A 1 10.00 54.17 -29.65
N ALA A 2 9.84 52.86 -29.81
CA ALA A 2 9.71 51.87 -28.76
C ALA A 2 11.01 51.62 -27.97
N PHE A 3 10.89 51.53 -26.65
CA PHE A 3 11.94 51.02 -25.75
C PHE A 3 11.97 49.49 -25.87
N GLY A 4 12.94 48.96 -26.60
CA GLY A 4 13.21 47.53 -26.67
C GLY A 4 14.50 47.19 -25.94
N ARG A 5 14.39 46.41 -24.85
CA ARG A 5 15.35 45.39 -24.40
C ARG A 5 14.85 44.79 -23.08
N LEU A 6 13.90 43.88 -23.22
CA LEU A 6 13.36 43.04 -22.15
C LEU A 6 13.99 41.65 -22.27
N GLY A 7 14.51 41.12 -21.17
CA GLY A 7 14.61 39.67 -20.96
C GLY A 7 16.01 39.07 -21.00
N ILE A 8 16.81 39.29 -19.94
CA ILE A 8 17.86 38.33 -19.53
C ILE A 8 17.54 37.92 -18.10
N HIS A 9 16.64 36.96 -17.90
CA HIS A 9 16.59 36.06 -16.71
C HIS A 9 15.36 35.16 -16.73
N ALA A 10 15.28 34.20 -17.65
CA ALA A 10 14.22 33.19 -17.60
C ALA A 10 14.66 31.90 -18.28
N SER A 11 15.76 31.28 -17.82
CA SER A 11 16.24 30.03 -18.41
C SER A 11 16.58 28.93 -17.40
N LEU A 12 16.47 29.19 -16.09
CA LEU A 12 16.85 28.22 -15.06
C LEU A 12 15.67 27.70 -14.21
N PHE A 13 14.48 28.30 -14.33
CA PHE A 13 13.31 27.90 -13.54
C PHE A 13 12.54 26.69 -14.09
N HIS A 14 12.84 26.24 -15.31
CA HIS A 14 12.10 25.14 -15.95
C HIS A 14 12.66 23.75 -15.64
N SER A 15 13.91 23.67 -15.15
CA SER A 15 14.57 22.38 -14.90
C SER A 15 14.20 21.77 -13.54
N ASN A 16 13.93 22.59 -12.53
CA ASN A 16 13.60 22.09 -11.19
C ASN A 16 12.17 21.58 -11.05
N PHE A 17 11.22 22.09 -11.84
CA PHE A 17 9.82 21.65 -11.78
C PHE A 17 9.67 20.18 -12.23
N PHE A 18 10.48 19.74 -13.20
CA PHE A 18 10.43 18.38 -13.72
C PHE A 18 10.87 17.33 -12.68
N LEU A 19 11.82 17.69 -11.80
CA LEU A 19 12.27 16.80 -10.72
C LEU A 19 11.19 16.59 -9.64
N PHE A 20 10.33 17.58 -9.40
CA PHE A 20 9.22 17.44 -8.46
C PHE A 20 8.13 16.47 -8.96
N ILE A 21 7.87 16.42 -10.27
CA ILE A 21 6.85 15.51 -10.83
C ILE A 21 7.30 14.04 -10.75
N LEU A 22 8.59 13.75 -10.94
CA LEU A 22 9.13 12.38 -10.78
C LEU A 22 9.04 11.85 -9.33
N ALA A 23 9.02 12.71 -8.33
CA ALA A 23 8.94 12.30 -6.92
C ALA A 23 7.52 11.99 -6.44
N ALA A 24 6.48 12.50 -7.12
CA ALA A 24 5.08 12.32 -6.71
C ALA A 24 4.53 10.91 -6.99
N GLU A 25 5.15 10.16 -7.92
CA GLU A 25 4.73 8.82 -8.33
C GLU A 25 5.35 7.69 -7.48
N PHE A 26 6.00 8.01 -6.36
CA PHE A 26 6.39 7.02 -5.35
C PHE A 26 5.41 7.00 -4.18
N SER A 27 4.13 6.85 -4.50
CA SER A 27 3.16 6.32 -3.55
C SER A 27 3.57 4.89 -3.25
N HIS A 28 4.31 4.73 -2.17
CA HIS A 28 4.82 3.47 -1.67
C HIS A 28 3.64 2.56 -1.32
N ALA A 29 3.16 1.79 -2.29
CA ALA A 29 2.51 0.52 -2.02
C ALA A 29 3.61 -0.41 -1.49
N ARG A 30 4.02 -0.21 -0.24
CA ARG A 30 4.67 -1.24 0.56
C ARG A 30 3.62 -2.31 0.79
N ALA A 31 3.35 -3.10 -0.25
CA ALA A 31 2.95 -4.47 -0.05
C ALA A 31 4.13 -5.12 0.66
N ILE A 32 4.17 -5.00 1.99
CA ILE A 32 4.83 -5.98 2.82
C ILE A 32 4.05 -7.24 2.52
N HIS A 33 4.46 -7.94 1.46
CA HIS A 33 4.23 -9.35 1.30
C HIS A 33 4.85 -9.92 2.57
N GLY A 34 4.02 -10.07 3.61
CA GLY A 34 4.38 -10.85 4.77
C GLY A 34 4.93 -12.12 4.18
N ALA A 35 6.20 -12.42 4.50
CA ALA A 35 6.86 -13.61 4.03
C ALA A 35 5.81 -14.73 4.08
N SER A 36 5.49 -15.31 2.92
CA SER A 36 4.61 -16.45 2.83
C SER A 36 5.36 -17.61 3.47
N ALA A 37 5.54 -17.56 4.79
CA ALA A 37 5.86 -18.71 5.59
C ALA A 37 4.73 -19.68 5.29
N ALA A 38 5.09 -20.85 4.74
CA ALA A 38 4.14 -21.89 4.46
C ALA A 38 3.38 -22.17 5.76
N ARG A 39 2.11 -21.74 5.82
CA ARG A 39 1.29 -21.94 7.01
C ARG A 39 0.83 -23.39 7.01
N ILE A 40 0.78 -23.96 8.21
CA ILE A 40 0.33 -25.32 8.40
C ILE A 40 -1.21 -25.34 8.20
N PRO A 41 -1.75 -26.00 7.17
CA PRO A 41 -3.16 -25.89 6.81
C PRO A 41 -4.11 -26.29 7.94
N GLU A 42 -3.79 -27.35 8.70
CA GLU A 42 -4.63 -27.84 9.79
C GLU A 42 -4.70 -26.89 11.02
N HIS A 43 -3.81 -25.90 11.09
CA HIS A 43 -3.81 -24.85 12.12
C HIS A 43 -4.27 -23.49 11.59
N THR A 44 -4.52 -23.38 10.29
CA THR A 44 -4.85 -22.12 9.62
C THR A 44 -6.36 -22.02 9.42
N CYS A 45 -6.91 -20.87 9.77
CA CYS A 45 -8.31 -20.53 9.52
C CYS A 45 -8.41 -19.29 8.64
N HIS A 46 -9.56 -19.18 7.98
CA HIS A 46 -9.89 -18.08 7.09
C HIS A 46 -11.19 -17.40 7.54
N LYS A 47 -11.23 -16.07 7.43
CA LYS A 47 -12.41 -15.28 7.72
C LYS A 47 -12.60 -14.25 6.62
N LEU A 48 -13.80 -14.19 6.05
CA LEU A 48 -14.17 -13.21 5.05
C LEU A 48 -14.92 -12.07 5.71
N LEU A 49 -14.41 -10.86 5.54
CA LEU A 49 -15.05 -9.62 5.95
C LEU A 49 -15.56 -8.93 4.69
N SER A 50 -16.88 -8.81 4.56
CA SER A 50 -17.46 -8.02 3.48
C SER A 50 -17.26 -6.54 3.79
N MET A 51 -16.64 -5.82 2.86
CA MET A 51 -16.45 -4.38 2.94
C MET A 51 -17.14 -3.74 1.74
N ASN A 52 -17.60 -2.50 1.84
CA ASN A 52 -18.15 -1.80 0.67
C ASN A 52 -17.02 -1.48 -0.36
N ARG A 53 -15.85 -1.12 0.18
CA ARG A 53 -14.59 -0.97 -0.55
C ARG A 53 -13.52 -1.61 0.32
N CYS A 54 -12.74 -2.54 -0.25
CA CYS A 54 -11.67 -3.15 0.52
C CYS A 54 -10.53 -2.15 0.71
N ASP A 55 -10.35 -1.73 1.95
CA ASP A 55 -9.22 -0.90 2.37
C ASP A 55 -8.18 -1.82 3.01
N LEU A 56 -7.00 -1.96 2.40
CA LEU A 56 -6.00 -2.93 2.84
C LEU A 56 -5.49 -2.64 4.24
N GLN A 57 -5.39 -1.38 4.64
CA GLN A 57 -4.93 -0.99 5.98
C GLN A 57 -5.95 -1.43 7.03
N LYS A 58 -7.23 -1.12 6.82
CA LYS A 58 -8.32 -1.54 7.69
C LYS A 58 -8.49 -3.06 7.68
N CYS A 59 -8.38 -3.70 6.52
CA CYS A 59 -8.40 -5.16 6.38
C CYS A 59 -7.31 -5.81 7.26
N ASN A 60 -6.06 -5.37 7.12
CA ASN A 60 -4.97 -5.88 7.95
C ASN A 60 -5.16 -5.56 9.44
N GLN A 61 -5.65 -4.37 9.78
CA GLN A 61 -5.93 -3.99 11.16
C GLN A 61 -6.96 -4.92 11.80
N GLU A 62 -8.07 -5.20 11.10
CA GLU A 62 -9.10 -6.13 11.58
C GLU A 62 -8.54 -7.56 11.70
N CYS A 63 -7.77 -8.03 10.70
CA CYS A 63 -7.17 -9.35 10.76
C CYS A 63 -6.08 -9.47 11.83
N SER A 64 -5.38 -8.38 12.19
CA SER A 64 -4.31 -8.39 13.20
C SER A 64 -4.80 -8.63 14.63
N GLN A 65 -6.13 -8.57 14.85
CA GLN A 65 -6.73 -8.99 16.11
C GLN A 65 -6.65 -10.50 16.31
N GLU A 66 -6.47 -11.26 15.22
CA GLU A 66 -6.28 -12.70 15.25
C GLU A 66 -4.78 -13.07 15.33
N PRO A 67 -4.42 -14.25 15.89
CA PRO A 67 -3.04 -14.67 16.03
C PRO A 67 -2.33 -14.80 14.67
N LEU A 68 -1.27 -13.99 14.47
CA LEU A 68 -0.54 -13.89 13.20
C LEU A 68 -1.48 -13.67 12.00
N GLY A 69 -2.59 -12.98 12.25
CA GLY A 69 -3.61 -12.71 11.24
C GLY A 69 -3.12 -11.69 10.22
N VAL A 70 -3.35 -12.01 8.94
CA VAL A 70 -2.98 -11.16 7.81
C VAL A 70 -4.18 -11.08 6.87
N GLY A 71 -4.45 -9.88 6.38
CA GLY A 71 -5.57 -9.57 5.50
C GLY A 71 -5.13 -9.34 4.07
N GLU A 72 -5.86 -9.95 3.14
CA GLU A 72 -5.72 -9.73 1.70
C GLU A 72 -7.04 -9.18 1.14
N CYS A 73 -6.96 -8.10 0.35
CA CYS A 73 -8.13 -7.59 -0.35
C CYS A 73 -8.41 -8.39 -1.63
N ARG A 74 -9.61 -8.95 -1.73
CA ARG A 74 -10.16 -9.59 -2.93
C ARG A 74 -11.44 -8.86 -3.33
N ASN A 75 -11.34 -7.99 -4.33
CA ASN A 75 -12.43 -7.10 -4.76
C ASN A 75 -12.91 -6.21 -3.60
N ALA A 76 -14.19 -6.31 -3.23
CA ALA A 76 -14.78 -5.61 -2.10
C ALA A 76 -14.63 -6.38 -0.77
N ASN A 77 -14.05 -7.58 -0.78
CA ASN A 77 -13.93 -8.40 0.42
C ASN A 77 -12.51 -8.39 0.96
N CYS A 78 -12.39 -8.44 2.28
CA CYS A 78 -11.14 -8.69 2.98
C CYS A 78 -11.09 -10.16 3.40
N SER A 79 -10.07 -10.87 2.92
CA SER A 79 -9.79 -12.27 3.26
C SER A 79 -8.72 -12.30 4.33
N CYS A 80 -9.12 -12.50 5.58
CA CYS A 80 -8.20 -12.76 6.68
C CYS A 80 -7.76 -14.22 6.67
N THR A 81 -6.46 -14.44 6.85
CA THR A 81 -5.90 -15.76 7.16
C THR A 81 -5.15 -15.65 8.48
N TYR A 82 -5.37 -16.57 9.41
CA TYR A 82 -4.81 -16.52 10.77
C TYR A 82 -4.65 -17.93 11.36
N TYR A 83 -3.88 -18.06 12.43
CA TYR A 83 -3.76 -19.32 13.15
C TYR A 83 -4.87 -19.44 14.19
N CYS A 84 -5.78 -20.38 13.99
CA CYS A 84 -6.86 -20.67 14.96
C CYS A 84 -6.45 -21.72 16.00
N LYS A 85 -5.31 -22.38 15.77
CA LYS A 85 -4.64 -23.25 16.74
C LYS A 85 -3.18 -22.86 16.77
N GLN A 86 -2.57 -22.90 17.94
CA GLN A 86 -1.13 -22.64 18.06
C GLN A 86 -0.37 -23.68 17.22
N PRO A 87 0.43 -23.27 16.23
CA PRO A 87 1.27 -24.21 15.49
C PRO A 87 2.35 -24.76 16.42
N PRO A 88 2.79 -26.02 16.22
CA PRO A 88 3.95 -26.55 16.92
C PRO A 88 5.17 -25.66 16.63
N MET A 89 5.98 -25.41 17.67
CA MET A 89 7.23 -24.65 17.60
C MET A 89 8.38 -25.49 17.06
#